data_AF-A9U005-F1
#
_entry.id   AF-A9U005-F1
#
_cell.length_a   1.000
_cell.length_b   1.000
_cell.length_c   1.000
_cell.angle_alpha   90.00
_cell.angle_beta   90.00
_cell.angle_gamma   90.00
#
_symmetry.space_group_name_H-M   'P 1'
#
loop_
_entity.id
_entity.type
_entity.pdbx_description
1 polymer ?
#
loop_
_entity_poly.entity_id
_entity_poly.type
_entity_poly.pdbx_seq_one_letter_code
_entity_poly.pdbx_strand_id
1 'polypeptide(L)' 'MAGGMDVVKNKHIEDWGTARENLEKTFRFTRRNIAVALIFGVAVPFLTYQGITGEFHKQDIAAGQPRRKFLGTQ' A
#
# COMPACT_ATOMS: atom_id res chain seq x y z
N MET A 1 -28.18 14.83 17.68
CA MET A 1 -26.93 14.72 16.91
C MET A 1 -27.02 15.73 15.78
N ALA A 2 -26.11 16.71 15.72
CA ALA A 2 -26.09 17.85 14.79
C ALA A 2 -26.48 17.42 13.35
N GLY A 3 -27.34 18.10 12.60
CA GLY A 3 -27.69 19.52 12.60
C GLY A 3 -27.46 20.05 11.18
N GLY A 4 -28.51 20.04 10.35
CA GLY A 4 -28.67 20.91 9.17
C GLY A 4 -27.58 20.88 8.09
N MET A 5 -27.57 19.83 7.26
CA MET A 5 -27.18 20.01 5.86
C MET A 5 -28.36 19.58 5.00
N ASP A 6 -29.20 20.55 4.60
CA ASP A 6 -30.27 20.38 3.60
C ASP A 6 -29.66 20.17 2.20
N VAL A 7 -28.75 19.22 2.08
CA VAL A 7 -28.22 18.77 0.80
C VAL A 7 -29.20 17.73 0.28
N VAL A 8 -29.69 17.95 -0.94
CA VAL A 8 -30.53 16.97 -1.64
C VAL A 8 -29.72 15.68 -1.82
N LYS A 9 -29.98 14.70 -0.96
CA LYS A 9 -29.30 13.40 -1.00
C LYS A 9 -29.65 12.69 -2.30
N ASN A 10 -28.65 12.46 -3.13
CA ASN A 10 -28.82 11.63 -4.30
C ASN A 10 -28.60 10.17 -3.91
N LYS A 11 -29.66 9.35 -4.02
CA LYS A 11 -29.62 7.93 -3.70
C LYS A 11 -28.42 7.20 -4.33
N HIS A 12 -28.07 7.51 -5.57
CA HIS A 12 -26.97 6.84 -6.27
C HIS A 12 -25.60 7.21 -5.67
N ILE A 13 -25.43 8.44 -5.18
CA ILE A 13 -24.20 8.88 -4.52
C ILE A 13 -24.06 8.23 -3.16
N GLU A 14 -25.15 8.20 -2.38
CA GLU A 14 -25.18 7.58 -1.05
C GLU A 14 -24.94 6.06 -1.14
N ASP A 15 -25.60 5.37 -2.07
CA ASP A 15 -25.43 3.93 -2.29
C ASP A 15 -23.99 3.60 -2.74
N TRP A 16 -23.40 4.43 -3.61
CA TRP A 16 -22.01 4.27 -4.05
C TRP A 16 -21.00 4.52 -2.91
N GLY A 17 -21.20 5.56 -2.11
CA GLY A 17 -20.39 5.83 -0.92
C GLY A 17 -20.45 4.68 0.07
N THR A 18 -21.66 4.22 0.37
CA THR A 18 -21.90 3.06 1.26
C THR A 18 -21.22 1.80 0.74
N ALA A 19 -21.27 1.53 -0.57
CA ALA A 19 -20.61 0.36 -1.17
C ALA A 19 -19.08 0.41 -1.05
N ARG A 20 -18.47 1.60 -1.15
CA ARG A 20 -17.02 1.77 -0.99
C ARG A 20 -16.57 1.59 0.45
N GLU A 21 -17.34 2.11 1.40
CA GLU A 21 -17.05 1.99 2.83
C GLU A 21 -17.20 0.57 3.36
N ASN A 22 -17.96 -0.29 2.64
CA ASN A 22 -18.25 -1.67 3.03
C ASN A 22 -17.68 -2.69 2.03
N LEU A 23 -16.67 -2.31 1.25
CA LEU A 23 -16.10 -3.16 0.19
C LEU A 23 -15.54 -4.47 0.78
N GLU A 24 -15.02 -4.43 2.01
CA GLU A 24 -14.49 -5.57 2.75
C GLU A 24 -15.54 -6.66 2.99
N LYS A 25 -16.83 -6.30 3.15
CA LYS A 25 -17.92 -7.28 3.35
C LYS A 25 -18.21 -8.11 2.10
N THR A 26 -17.90 -7.56 0.93
CA THR A 26 -18.14 -8.21 -0.37
C THR A 26 -16.86 -8.72 -1.03
N PHE A 27 -15.70 -8.48 -0.42
CA PHE A 27 -14.42 -8.90 -0.95
C PHE A 27 -14.32 -10.43 -1.01
N ARG A 28 -13.70 -10.93 -2.09
CA ARG A 28 -13.46 -12.36 -2.29
C ARG A 28 -12.01 -12.61 -2.68
N PHE A 29 -11.42 -13.66 -2.10
CA PHE A 29 -10.11 -14.16 -2.50
C PHE A 29 -10.22 -14.91 -3.83
N THR A 30 -10.11 -14.18 -4.92
CA THR A 30 -9.98 -14.73 -6.27
C THR A 30 -8.51 -14.83 -6.65
N ARG A 31 -8.18 -15.66 -7.64
CA ARG A 31 -6.80 -15.76 -8.18
C ARG A 31 -6.24 -14.37 -8.55
N ARG A 32 -7.07 -13.53 -9.18
CA ARG A 32 -6.71 -12.16 -9.54
C ARG A 32 -6.45 -11.29 -8.31
N ASN A 33 -7.34 -11.32 -7.32
CA ASN A 33 -7.20 -10.47 -6.13
C ASN A 33 -5.98 -10.88 -5.29
N ILE A 34 -5.72 -12.19 -5.18
CA ILE A 34 -4.52 -12.70 -4.52
C ILE A 34 -3.26 -12.25 -5.27
N ALA A 35 -3.23 -12.36 -6.60
CA ALA A 35 -2.09 -11.90 -7.39
C ALA A 35 -1.82 -10.40 -7.19
N VAL A 36 -2.86 -9.57 -7.22
CA VAL A 36 -2.73 -8.12 -6.96
C VAL A 36 -2.22 -7.85 -5.54
N ALA A 37 -2.77 -8.53 -4.53
CA ALA A 37 -2.35 -8.37 -3.14
C ALA A 37 -0.89 -8.78 -2.93
N LEU A 38 -0.43 -9.87 -3.54
CA LEU A 38 0.96 -10.31 -3.42
C LEU A 38 1.93 -9.38 -4.16
N ILE A 39 1.57 -8.92 -5.36
CA ILE A 39 2.42 -8.00 -6.13
C ILE A 39 2.58 -6.68 -5.36
N PHE A 40 1.48 -6.03 -5.00
CA PHE A 40 1.55 -4.69 -4.41
C PHE A 40 1.77 -4.69 -2.90
N GLY A 41 1.33 -5.73 -2.19
CA GLY A 41 1.52 -5.85 -0.74
C GLY A 41 2.88 -6.44 -0.34
N VAL A 42 3.53 -7.22 -1.22
CA VAL A 42 4.79 -7.92 -0.90
C VAL A 42 5.89 -7.59 -1.89
N ALA A 43 5.70 -7.92 -3.18
CA ALA A 43 6.78 -7.85 -4.16
C ALA A 43 7.30 -6.41 -4.37
N VAL A 44 6.39 -5.46 -4.55
CA VAL A 44 6.76 -4.05 -4.78
C VAL A 44 7.51 -3.45 -3.58
N PRO A 45 7.01 -3.53 -2.33
CA PRO A 45 7.75 -3.05 -1.16
C PRO A 45 9.12 -3.74 -1.00
N PHE A 46 9.17 -5.05 -1.17
CA PHE A 46 10.40 -5.83 -1.01
C PHE A 46 11.46 -5.44 -2.03
N LEU A 47 11.11 -5.36 -3.32
CA LEU A 47 12.02 -4.97 -4.39
C LEU A 47 12.47 -3.52 -4.24
N THR A 48 11.57 -2.62 -3.84
CA THR A 48 11.89 -1.22 -3.59
C THR A 48 12.92 -1.10 -2.46
N TYR A 49 12.71 -1.84 -1.38
CA TYR A 49 13.63 -1.89 -0.25
C TYR A 49 15.02 -2.41 -0.65
N GLN A 50 15.07 -3.54 -1.37
CA GLN A 50 16.31 -4.12 -1.88
C GLN A 50 17.05 -3.16 -2.82
N GLY A 51 16.32 -2.47 -3.71
CA GLY A 51 16.91 -1.49 -4.64
C GLY A 51 17.56 -0.31 -3.91
N ILE A 52 16.85 0.26 -2.93
CA ILE A 52 17.33 1.41 -2.16
C ILE A 52 18.51 1.03 -1.27
N THR A 53 18.41 -0.06 -0.52
CA THR A 53 19.49 -0.51 0.38
C THR A 53 20.74 -0.92 -0.39
N GLY A 54 20.56 -1.61 -1.52
CA GLY A 54 21.66 -1.95 -2.42
C GLY A 54 22.37 -0.72 -2.98
N GLU A 55 21.62 0.33 -3.30
CA GLU A 55 22.21 1.59 -3.76
C GLU A 55 23.02 2.29 -2.66
N PHE A 56 22.50 2.34 -1.43
CA PHE A 56 23.24 2.87 -0.30
C PHE A 56 24.54 2.10 -0.02
N HIS A 57 24.52 0.76 -0.13
CA HIS A 57 25.74 -0.03 0.04
C HIS A 57 26.77 0.25 -1.05
N LYS A 58 26.36 0.47 -2.30
CA LYS A 58 27.28 0.87 -3.37
C LYS A 58 27.93 2.22 -3.07
N GLN A 59 27.15 3.17 -2.57
CA GLN A 59 27.67 4.49 -2.16
C GLN A 59 28.65 4.37 -0.98
N ASP A 60 28.34 3.56 0.03
CA ASP A 60 29.22 3.34 1.17
C ASP A 60 30.56 2.73 0.73
N ILE A 61 30.52 1.72 -0.17
CA ILE A 61 31.73 1.10 -0.75
C ILE A 61 32.55 2.12 -1.53
N ALA A 62 31.90 2.95 -2.37
CA ALA A 62 32.58 3.99 -3.14
C ALA A 62 33.23 5.06 -2.25
N ALA A 63 32.63 5.35 -1.08
CA ALA A 63 33.16 6.27 -0.08
C ALA A 63 34.19 5.63 0.88
N GLY A 64 34.49 4.33 0.73
CA GLY A 64 35.37 3.59 1.64
C GLY A 64 34.81 3.42 3.05
N GLN A 65 33.49 3.59 3.22
CA GLN A 65 32.79 3.45 4.50
C GLN A 65 32.28 2.02 4.68
N PRO A 66 32.14 1.55 5.93
CA PRO A 66 31.46 0.29 6.18
C PRO A 66 29.99 0.38 5.76
N ARG A 67 29.43 -0.72 5.27
CA ARG A 67 28.03 -0.80 4.84
C ARG A 67 27.10 -0.43 5.99
N ARG A 68 26.16 0.49 5.73
CA ARG A 68 25.09 0.80 6.68
C ARG A 68 24.21 -0.43 6.94
N LYS A 69 23.83 -0.62 8.20
CA LYS A 69 22.92 -1.70 8.61
C LYS A 69 21.49 -1.29 8.31
N PHE A 70 20.81 -2.08 7.49
CA PHE A 70 19.38 -1.94 7.27
C PHE A 70 18.65 -3.22 7.73
N LEU A 71 17.33 -3.16 7.92
CA LEU A 71 16.50 -4.32 8.26
C LEU A 71 16.85 -5.57 7.42
N GLY A 72 17.28 -6.64 8.09
CA GLY A 72 17.64 -7.91 7.45
C GLY A 72 19.02 -7.96 6.78
N THR A 73 19.82 -6.90 6.86
CA THR A 73 21.24 -6.91 6.47
C THR A 73 22.11 -6.79 7.72
N GLN A 74 22.89 -7.83 8.01
CA GLN A 74 23.91 -7.83 9.08
C GLN A 74 25.26 -7.36 8.54
#